data_AF-A0A962BZ32-F1
#
_entry.id   AF-A0A962BZ32-F1
#
_cell.length_a   1.000
_cell.length_b   1.000
_cell.length_c   1.000
_cell.angle_alpha   90.00
_cell.angle_beta   90.00
_cell.angle_gamma   90.00
#
_symmetry.space_group_name_H-M   'P 1'
#
loop_
_entity.id
_entity.type
_entity.pdbx_description
1 polymer ?
#
loop_
_entity_poly.entity_id
_entity_poly.type
_entity_poly.pdbx_seq_one_letter_code
_entity_poly.pdbx_strand_id
1 'polypeptide(L)'
;GYTLPMAQNAVGAAEPGSFNDQVQRNFGQFLQQTTQGNTGRPMVFYCQGPHCWMSYNAALRAIHLGYRQVYWYRGGVEAWQSIQQMAAGGSQQQRVPAMQYSNDDYRNRAQGNQEQDYGQRR
;
A
#
# COMPACT_ATOMS: atom_id res chain seq x y z
N GLY A 1 -8.08 6.07 -14.44
CA GLY A 1 -7.45 6.94 -13.42
C GLY A 1 -5.95 6.94 -13.63
N TYR A 2 -5.28 8.04 -13.27
CA TYR A 2 -3.82 8.08 -13.29
C TYR A 2 -3.25 7.01 -12.35
N THR A 3 -2.15 6.38 -12.74
CA THR A 3 -1.48 5.34 -11.96
C THR A 3 0.01 5.53 -12.12
N LEU A 4 0.82 5.04 -11.18
CA LEU A 4 2.26 5.04 -11.36
C LEU A 4 2.62 4.08 -12.50
N PRO A 5 3.62 4.39 -13.35
CA PRO A 5 4.07 3.46 -14.37
C PRO A 5 4.37 2.08 -13.79
N MET A 6 3.98 1.02 -14.50
CA MET A 6 4.16 -0.38 -14.09
C MET A 6 3.40 -0.81 -12.83
N ALA A 7 2.48 0.02 -12.30
CA ALA A 7 1.65 -0.35 -11.18
C ALA A 7 0.71 -1.50 -11.55
N GLN A 8 0.64 -2.50 -10.67
CA GLN A 8 -0.24 -3.65 -10.81
C GLN A 8 -1.45 -3.49 -9.90
N ASN A 9 -2.61 -3.92 -10.38
CA ASN A 9 -3.84 -3.80 -9.60
C ASN A 9 -3.88 -4.88 -8.50
N ALA A 10 -3.99 -4.43 -7.25
CA ALA A 10 -4.13 -5.28 -6.08
C ALA A 10 -5.35 -4.88 -5.22
N VAL A 11 -6.39 -4.28 -5.82
CA VAL A 11 -7.57 -3.78 -5.09
C VAL A 11 -8.28 -4.90 -4.31
N GLY A 12 -8.27 -6.13 -4.82
CA GLY A 12 -8.84 -7.28 -4.13
C GLY A 12 -8.19 -7.60 -2.78
N ALA A 13 -6.99 -7.08 -2.49
CA ALA A 13 -6.31 -7.24 -1.20
C ALA A 13 -6.69 -6.19 -0.16
N ALA A 14 -7.56 -5.23 -0.52
CA ALA A 14 -7.96 -4.13 0.34
C ALA A 14 -9.01 -4.52 1.38
N GLU A 15 -9.75 -5.60 1.13
CA GLU A 15 -10.87 -6.02 1.96
C GLU A 15 -10.42 -6.28 3.40
N PRO A 16 -11.14 -5.74 4.40
CA PRO A 16 -10.85 -6.03 5.80
C PRO A 16 -11.13 -7.51 6.10
N GLY A 17 -10.52 -8.01 7.18
CA GLY A 17 -10.70 -9.41 7.56
C GLY A 17 -9.56 -9.93 8.41
N SER A 18 -9.03 -11.08 8.03
CA SER A 18 -7.96 -11.75 8.77
C SER A 18 -6.91 -12.32 7.84
N PHE A 19 -5.72 -12.53 8.37
CA PHE A 19 -4.64 -13.16 7.61
C PHE A 19 -4.82 -14.66 7.35
N ASN A 20 -6.00 -15.22 7.65
CA ASN A 20 -6.35 -16.62 7.35
C ASN A 20 -7.56 -16.75 6.40
N ASP A 21 -8.07 -15.62 5.89
CA ASP A 21 -9.25 -15.60 5.02
C ASP A 21 -8.92 -15.91 3.53
N GLN A 22 -9.96 -15.89 2.69
CA GLN A 22 -9.81 -16.15 1.25
C GLN A 22 -9.06 -15.01 0.54
N VAL A 23 -9.20 -13.78 1.01
CA VAL A 23 -8.52 -12.62 0.45
C VAL A 23 -7.01 -12.78 0.60
N GLN A 24 -6.54 -13.25 1.77
CA GLN A 24 -5.14 -13.53 2.02
C GLN A 24 -4.60 -14.56 1.03
N ARG A 25 -5.31 -15.67 0.84
CA ARG A 25 -4.90 -16.76 -0.05
C ARG A 25 -4.80 -16.28 -1.50
N ASN A 26 -5.83 -15.58 -1.99
CA ASN A 26 -5.87 -15.04 -3.34
C ASN A 26 -4.74 -14.04 -3.57
N PHE A 27 -4.51 -13.15 -2.61
CA PHE A 27 -3.45 -12.16 -2.71
C PHE A 27 -2.06 -12.79 -2.66
N GLY A 28 -1.87 -13.85 -1.86
CA GLY A 28 -0.64 -14.65 -1.86
C GLY A 28 -0.31 -15.23 -3.23
N GLN A 29 -1.30 -15.80 -3.91
CA GLN A 29 -1.12 -16.31 -5.28
C GLN A 29 -0.75 -15.19 -6.27
N PHE A 30 -1.43 -14.05 -6.18
CA PHE A 30 -1.12 -12.88 -7.00
C PHE A 30 0.32 -12.40 -6.78
N LEU A 31 0.76 -12.26 -5.54
CA LEU A 31 2.13 -11.85 -5.24
C LEU A 31 3.15 -12.89 -5.69
N GLN A 32 2.86 -14.18 -5.54
CA GLN A 32 3.75 -15.24 -6.01
C GLN A 32 3.96 -15.16 -7.52
N GLN A 33 2.92 -14.94 -8.30
CA GLN A 33 3.02 -14.76 -9.76
C GLN A 33 3.80 -13.49 -10.11
N THR A 34 3.45 -12.38 -9.47
CA THR A 34 4.02 -11.05 -9.73
C THR A 34 5.51 -10.97 -9.38
N THR A 35 5.90 -11.60 -8.27
CA THR A 35 7.28 -11.59 -7.78
C THR A 35 8.09 -12.81 -8.23
N GLN A 36 7.46 -13.76 -8.95
CA GLN A 36 8.05 -15.06 -9.28
C GLN A 36 8.51 -15.81 -8.02
N GLY A 37 7.75 -15.67 -6.93
CA GLY A 37 8.06 -16.24 -5.62
C GLY A 37 9.19 -15.54 -4.84
N ASN A 38 9.76 -14.46 -5.35
CA ASN A 38 10.82 -13.73 -4.65
C ASN A 38 10.27 -12.83 -3.53
N THR A 39 10.29 -13.33 -2.30
CA THR A 39 9.85 -12.59 -1.10
C THR A 39 10.76 -11.41 -0.70
N GLY A 40 11.95 -11.31 -1.30
CA GLY A 40 12.87 -10.20 -1.13
C GLY A 40 12.66 -9.06 -2.13
N ARG A 41 11.78 -9.21 -3.12
CA ARG A 41 11.53 -8.17 -4.13
C ARG A 41 10.90 -6.94 -3.45
N PRO A 42 11.49 -5.74 -3.59
CA PRO A 42 10.90 -4.51 -3.06
C PRO A 42 9.54 -4.21 -3.69
N MET A 43 8.57 -3.85 -2.84
CA MET A 43 7.20 -3.53 -3.26
C MET A 43 6.72 -2.29 -2.53
N VAL A 44 6.08 -1.39 -3.27
CA VAL A 44 5.44 -0.20 -2.73
C VAL A 44 3.94 -0.31 -2.97
N PHE A 45 3.15 -0.29 -1.90
CA PHE A 45 1.70 -0.22 -1.96
C PHE A 45 1.24 1.23 -1.82
N TYR A 46 0.30 1.64 -2.65
CA TYR A 46 -0.28 2.99 -2.61
C TYR A 46 -1.74 2.96 -3.05
N CYS A 47 -2.48 4.01 -2.69
CA CYS A 47 -3.87 4.22 -3.12
C CYS A 47 -4.03 5.67 -3.63
N GLN A 48 -5.25 6.20 -3.63
CA GLN A 48 -5.58 7.54 -4.07
C GLN A 48 -4.78 8.62 -3.31
N GLY A 49 -4.85 8.58 -1.98
CA GLY A 49 -4.23 9.58 -1.12
C GLY A 49 -4.23 9.18 0.36
N PRO A 50 -3.89 10.10 1.27
CA PRO A 50 -3.66 9.81 2.69
C PRO A 50 -4.89 9.35 3.48
N HIS A 51 -6.09 9.54 2.92
CA HIS A 51 -7.37 9.07 3.48
C HIS A 51 -7.80 7.70 2.94
N CYS A 52 -7.11 7.16 1.94
CA CYS A 52 -7.39 5.82 1.42
C CYS A 52 -6.56 4.75 2.15
N TRP A 53 -7.24 3.89 2.89
CA TRP A 53 -6.61 2.82 3.67
C TRP A 53 -6.51 1.47 2.95
N MET A 54 -7.04 1.34 1.73
CA MET A 54 -6.98 0.09 0.96
C MET A 54 -5.55 -0.43 0.78
N SER A 55 -4.62 0.47 0.44
CA SER A 55 -3.20 0.14 0.25
C SER A 55 -2.48 -0.26 1.54
N TYR A 56 -3.00 0.18 2.69
CA TYR A 56 -2.47 -0.22 3.99
C TYR A 56 -2.78 -1.70 4.27
N ASN A 57 -4.03 -2.13 4.06
CA ASN A 57 -4.41 -3.54 4.22
C ASN A 57 -3.59 -4.45 3.31
N ALA A 58 -3.46 -4.11 2.03
CA ALA A 58 -2.63 -4.85 1.09
C ALA A 58 -1.16 -4.97 1.56
N ALA A 59 -0.59 -3.90 2.14
CA ALA A 59 0.76 -3.93 2.70
C ALA A 59 0.87 -4.88 3.90
N LEU A 60 -0.10 -4.87 4.82
CA LEU A 60 -0.13 -5.79 5.96
C LEU A 60 -0.20 -7.25 5.51
N ARG A 61 -1.09 -7.56 4.56
CA ARG A 61 -1.21 -8.93 4.01
C ARG A 61 0.09 -9.40 3.40
N ALA A 62 0.80 -8.55 2.66
CA ALA A 62 2.09 -8.88 2.05
C ALA A 62 3.15 -9.19 3.12
N ILE A 63 3.22 -8.40 4.19
CA ILE A 63 4.15 -8.64 5.31
C ILE A 63 3.83 -9.98 5.98
N HIS A 64 2.55 -10.25 6.25
CA HIS A 64 2.13 -11.52 6.87
C HIS A 64 2.39 -12.73 5.96
N LEU A 65 2.41 -12.56 4.63
CA LEU A 65 2.84 -13.58 3.66
C LEU A 65 4.37 -13.80 3.64
N GLY A 66 5.14 -13.07 4.45
CA GLY A 66 6.59 -13.22 4.55
C GLY A 66 7.39 -12.36 3.58
N TYR A 67 6.77 -11.41 2.87
CA TYR A 67 7.51 -10.46 2.03
C TYR A 67 8.27 -9.47 2.91
N ARG A 68 9.58 -9.34 2.66
CA ARG A 68 10.50 -8.64 3.57
C ARG A 68 10.63 -7.16 3.25
N GLN A 69 10.54 -6.80 1.98
CA GLN A 69 10.78 -5.45 1.47
C GLN A 69 9.46 -4.75 1.07
N VAL A 70 8.52 -4.68 2.00
CA VAL A 70 7.22 -4.01 1.83
C VAL A 70 7.29 -2.55 2.29
N TYR A 71 6.80 -1.62 1.48
CA TYR A 71 6.70 -0.20 1.76
C TYR A 71 5.27 0.30 1.51
N TRP A 72 4.81 1.26 2.29
CA TRP A 72 3.50 1.89 2.12
C TRP A 72 3.66 3.38 1.79
N TYR A 73 3.30 3.76 0.56
CA TYR A 73 3.35 5.14 0.10
C TYR A 73 2.01 5.83 0.36
N ARG A 74 1.88 6.37 1.59
CA ARG A 74 0.64 6.96 2.10
C ARG A 74 0.13 8.15 1.29
N GLY A 75 1.03 8.93 0.69
CA GLY A 75 0.66 10.08 -0.13
C GLY A 75 -0.15 9.71 -1.39
N GLY A 76 -0.08 8.45 -1.84
CA GLY A 76 -0.87 7.96 -2.95
C GLY A 76 -0.54 8.61 -4.30
N VAL A 77 -1.42 8.39 -5.27
CA VAL A 77 -1.28 8.96 -6.62
C VAL A 77 -1.37 10.49 -6.60
N GLU A 78 -2.14 11.07 -5.67
CA GLU A 78 -2.25 12.52 -5.50
C GLU A 78 -0.90 13.17 -5.20
N ALA A 79 -0.15 12.59 -4.26
CA ALA A 79 1.18 13.06 -3.93
C ALA A 79 2.18 12.88 -5.08
N TRP A 80 2.07 11.78 -5.82
CA TRP A 80 2.90 11.54 -6.99
C TRP A 80 2.66 12.58 -8.09
N GLN A 81 1.40 12.92 -8.35
CA GLN A 81 1.01 13.89 -9.36
C GLN A 81 1.39 15.31 -8.97
N SER A 82 1.24 15.70 -7.70
CA SER A 82 1.61 17.05 -7.26
C SER A 82 3.09 17.33 -7.46
N ILE A 83 3.96 16.33 -7.21
CA ILE A 83 5.40 16.44 -7.47
C ILE A 83 5.69 16.59 -8.97
N GLN A 84 5.02 15.83 -9.84
CA GLN A 84 5.19 15.98 -11.29
C GLN A 84 4.75 17.37 -11.77
N GLN A 85 3.65 17.90 -11.23
CA GLN A 85 3.20 19.25 -11.54
C GLN A 85 4.23 20.30 -11.08
N MET A 86 4.79 20.16 -9.87
CA MET A 86 5.85 21.05 -9.39
C MET A 86 7.12 20.97 -10.25
N ALA A 87 7.53 19.76 -10.66
CA ALA A 87 8.67 19.55 -11.54
C ALA A 87 8.44 20.15 -12.94
N ALA A 88 7.18 20.19 -13.41
CA ALA A 88 6.77 20.82 -14.66
C ALA A 88 6.52 22.34 -14.56
N GLY A 89 6.83 22.99 -13.42
CA GLY A 89 6.69 24.43 -13.23
C GLY A 89 5.38 24.89 -12.55
N GLY A 90 4.62 23.97 -11.95
CA GLY A 90 3.42 24.27 -11.17
C GLY A 90 3.71 24.89 -9.80
N SER A 91 2.90 25.88 -9.40
CA SER A 91 3.05 26.68 -8.18
C SER A 91 2.94 25.85 -6.88
N GLN A 92 3.73 26.26 -5.87
CA GLN A 92 4.02 25.54 -4.62
C GLN A 92 2.88 25.55 -3.57
N GLN A 93 1.73 24.92 -3.83
CA GLN A 93 0.65 24.97 -2.84
C GLN A 93 -0.04 23.64 -2.57
N GLN A 94 0.73 22.64 -2.12
CA GLN A 94 0.33 21.72 -1.02
C GLN A 94 1.46 20.71 -0.74
N ARG A 95 2.11 20.82 0.43
CA ARG A 95 2.94 19.72 0.96
C ARG A 95 2.01 18.61 1.45
N VAL A 96 1.83 17.60 0.63
CA VAL A 96 1.23 16.33 1.07
C VAL A 96 2.15 15.67 2.12
N PRO A 97 1.65 15.33 3.32
CA PRO A 97 2.46 14.69 4.35
C PRO A 97 2.66 13.22 4.00
N ALA A 98 3.54 12.94 3.04
CA ALA A 98 3.85 11.58 2.59
C ALA A 98 4.57 10.73 3.67
N MET A 99 4.85 11.28 4.85
CA MET A 99 5.88 10.74 5.75
C MET A 99 5.54 10.89 7.24
N GLN A 100 4.28 10.74 7.64
CA GLN A 100 3.90 10.82 9.06
C GLN A 100 3.95 9.48 9.81
N TYR A 101 4.04 8.34 9.10
CA TYR A 101 4.18 7.03 9.73
C TYR A 101 5.52 6.42 9.32
N SER A 102 6.38 6.11 10.29
CA SER A 102 7.60 5.34 10.06
C SER A 102 7.24 3.97 9.47
N ASN A 103 8.15 3.41 8.68
CA ASN A 103 7.98 2.04 8.21
C ASN A 103 7.83 1.01 9.34
N ASP A 104 8.27 1.37 10.54
CA ASP A 104 8.27 0.51 11.72
C ASP A 104 6.88 0.42 12.38
N ASP A 105 6.09 1.51 12.44
CA ASP A 105 4.76 1.49 13.08
C ASP A 105 3.79 0.59 12.30
N TYR A 106 3.77 0.66 10.96
CA TYR A 106 2.92 -0.24 10.19
C TYR A 106 3.39 -1.69 10.22
N ARG A 107 4.72 -1.94 10.26
CA ARG A 107 5.27 -3.30 10.32
C ARG A 107 4.91 -4.00 11.62
N ASN A 108 4.98 -3.29 12.74
CA ASN A 108 4.60 -3.83 14.04
C ASN A 108 3.11 -4.23 14.07
N ARG A 109 2.25 -3.49 13.38
CA ARG A 109 0.82 -3.80 13.27
C ARG A 109 0.52 -5.02 12.40
N ALA A 110 1.36 -5.32 11.41
CA ALA A 110 1.22 -6.51 10.56
C ALA A 110 1.43 -7.83 11.31
N GLN A 111 2.02 -7.78 12.52
CA GLN A 111 2.24 -8.95 13.37
C GLN A 111 1.01 -9.35 14.20
N GLY A 112 -0.05 -8.54 14.20
CA GLY A 112 -1.32 -8.91 14.82
C GLY A 112 -2.11 -9.92 13.98
N ASN A 113 -3.20 -10.47 14.51
CA ASN A 113 -4.00 -11.50 13.83
C ASN A 113 -5.15 -10.95 12.97
N GLN A 114 -5.31 -9.62 12.86
CA GLN A 114 -6.46 -9.00 12.18
C GLN A 114 -6.07 -7.74 11.42
N GLU A 115 -6.71 -7.55 10.28
CA GLU A 115 -6.70 -6.28 9.55
C GLU A 115 -7.81 -5.40 10.08
N GLN A 116 -7.53 -4.10 10.21
CA GLN A 116 -8.55 -3.18 10.71
C GLN A 116 -9.25 -2.52 9.52
N ASP A 117 -10.56 -2.36 9.64
CA ASP A 117 -11.35 -1.54 8.73
C ASP A 117 -11.08 -0.05 9.01
N TYR A 118 -9.92 0.42 8.55
CA TYR A 118 -9.54 1.83 8.65
C TYR A 118 -10.40 2.73 7.73
N GLY A 119 -11.08 2.17 6.73
CA GLY A 119 -11.97 2.91 5.83
C GLY A 119 -13.26 3.40 6.50
N GLN A 120 -13.65 2.81 7.63
CA GLN A 120 -14.86 3.21 8.39
C GLN A 120 -14.57 3.97 9.69
N ARG A 121 -13.30 4.12 10.08
CA ARG A 121 -12.91 4.86 11.30
C ARG A 121 -12.39 6.26 10.95
N ARG A 122 -13.36 7.15 10.70
CA ARG A 122 -13.30 8.62 10.53
C ARG A 122 -12.90 9.17 9.17
#